data_AF-A0A2V1BBC1-F1
#
_entry.id   AF-A0A2V1BBC1-F1
#
_cell.length_a   1.000
_cell.length_b   1.000
_cell.length_c   1.000
_cell.angle_alpha   90.00
_cell.angle_beta   90.00
_cell.angle_gamma   90.00
#
_symmetry.space_group_name_H-M   'P 1'
#
loop_
_entity.id
_entity.type
_entity.pdbx_description
1 polymer ?
#
loop_
_entity_poly.entity_id
_entity_poly.type
_entity_poly.pdbx_seq_one_letter_code
_entity_poly.pdbx_strand_id
1 'polypeptide(L)'
;MDYRLVPETLHQGQLEDVSDIRPWLTDSLPTMPIFTDLKVNRGRILVVGASAGAQLALLTPHLWKDPPIAVVSLYGPTNMHGVVSLGSSRLSQYPRMEVRLDQATNFGEPPTYIEPPEKEEDFLTPRAAMTRFMIMESLVPYVLIRGLPNCNWPQASSVSDEEIDAISPLHCFQKSYEKHPPVYQLVAAADDIFHNSHGVKFHDLLERRGVKCAMHIVPDIKHADDIWEKIGGDFDQNIIALLVQWVVEAIA
;
A
#
# COMPACT_ATOMS: atom_id res chain seq x y z
N MET A 1 2.98 -10.80 -3.82
CA MET A 1 3.10 -11.50 -2.52
C MET A 1 1.70 -11.60 -1.97
N ASP A 2 1.24 -12.80 -1.64
CA ASP A 2 -0.04 -13.01 -0.98
C ASP A 2 0.20 -13.00 0.54
N TYR A 3 0.11 -11.81 1.13
CA TYR A 3 0.38 -11.58 2.55
C TYR A 3 -0.92 -11.67 3.35
N ARG A 4 -0.82 -12.01 4.65
CA ARG A 4 -1.97 -12.11 5.55
C ARG A 4 -2.76 -10.80 5.56
N LEU A 5 -4.09 -10.87 5.61
CA LEU A 5 -4.95 -9.68 5.55
C LEU A 5 -5.52 -9.32 6.93
N VAL A 6 -5.68 -8.02 7.18
CA VAL A 6 -6.43 -7.49 8.31
C VAL A 6 -7.93 -7.56 7.98
N PRO A 7 -8.80 -7.96 8.92
CA PRO A 7 -8.54 -8.17 10.36
C PRO A 7 -8.31 -9.63 10.76
N GLU A 8 -8.21 -10.57 9.82
CA GLU A 8 -7.91 -11.98 10.10
C GLU A 8 -6.54 -12.14 10.79
N THR A 9 -5.60 -11.27 10.44
CA THR A 9 -4.37 -11.05 11.18
C THR A 9 -4.29 -9.61 11.71
N LEU A 10 -3.36 -9.38 12.63
CA LEU A 10 -2.96 -8.02 12.99
C LEU A 10 -2.00 -7.46 11.94
N HIS A 11 -1.91 -6.14 11.80
CA HIS A 11 -0.97 -5.52 10.86
C HIS A 11 0.48 -5.99 11.06
N GLN A 12 0.88 -6.32 12.29
CA GLN A 12 2.17 -6.94 12.58
C GLN A 12 2.44 -8.22 11.75
N GLY A 13 1.41 -9.05 11.51
CA GLY A 13 1.52 -10.21 10.63
C GLY A 13 1.81 -9.84 9.18
N GLN A 14 1.27 -8.71 8.70
CA GLN A 14 1.59 -8.20 7.36
C GLN A 14 3.06 -7.76 7.28
N LEU A 15 3.55 -7.07 8.32
CA LEU A 15 4.94 -6.62 8.42
C LEU A 15 5.93 -7.78 8.54
N GLU A 16 5.55 -8.84 9.25
CA GLU A 16 6.29 -10.12 9.29
C GLU A 16 6.39 -10.73 7.89
N ASP A 17 5.27 -10.87 7.16
CA ASP A 17 5.28 -11.44 5.81
C ASP A 17 6.15 -10.63 4.84
N VAL A 18 6.07 -9.29 4.94
CA VAL A 18 6.93 -8.37 4.20
C VAL A 18 8.40 -8.55 4.57
N SER A 19 8.72 -8.84 5.83
CA SER A 19 10.10 -9.06 6.28
C SER A 19 10.64 -10.41 5.82
N ASP A 20 9.81 -11.46 5.92
CA ASP A 20 10.16 -12.85 5.63
C ASP A 20 10.34 -13.13 4.13
N ILE A 21 9.69 -12.36 3.27
CA ILE A 21 9.88 -12.51 1.81
C ILE A 21 11.31 -12.17 1.38
N ARG A 22 12.02 -11.31 2.12
CA ARG A 22 13.34 -10.82 1.71
C ARG A 22 14.41 -11.93 1.68
N PRO A 23 14.59 -12.77 2.71
CA PRO A 23 15.43 -13.96 2.62
C PRO A 23 14.96 -14.94 1.54
N TRP A 24 13.64 -15.14 1.39
CA TRP A 24 13.11 -16.04 0.36
C TRP A 24 13.50 -15.60 -1.05
N LEU A 25 13.41 -14.30 -1.36
CA LEU A 25 13.82 -13.73 -2.64
C LEU A 25 15.32 -13.94 -2.96
N THR A 26 16.19 -13.96 -1.95
CA THR A 26 17.63 -14.14 -2.18
C THR A 26 18.13 -15.56 -2.11
N ASP A 27 17.49 -16.38 -1.30
CA ASP A 27 18.02 -17.68 -0.95
C ASP A 27 17.23 -18.79 -1.63
N SER A 28 15.91 -18.64 -1.74
CA SER A 28 15.01 -19.67 -2.26
C SER A 28 14.64 -19.43 -3.72
N LEU A 29 14.14 -18.24 -4.07
CA LEU A 29 13.66 -17.92 -5.42
C LEU A 29 14.67 -18.29 -6.53
N PRO A 30 15.97 -17.95 -6.43
CA PRO A 30 16.94 -18.25 -7.49
C PRO A 30 17.27 -19.75 -7.64
N THR A 31 16.85 -20.58 -6.68
CA THR A 31 17.05 -22.04 -6.71
C THR A 31 15.84 -22.79 -7.28
N MET A 32 14.70 -22.10 -7.45
CA MET A 32 13.50 -22.71 -8.01
C MET A 32 13.70 -23.03 -9.50
N PRO A 33 13.32 -24.23 -9.97
CA PRO A 33 13.54 -24.65 -11.37
C PRO A 33 12.96 -23.70 -12.42
N ILE A 34 11.85 -23.00 -12.13
CA ILE A 34 11.25 -22.03 -13.05
C ILE A 34 12.07 -20.73 -13.19
N PHE A 35 12.98 -20.47 -12.25
CA PHE A 35 13.83 -19.28 -12.22
C PHE A 35 15.30 -19.60 -12.51
N THR A 36 15.69 -20.86 -12.72
CA THR A 36 17.10 -21.21 -12.99
C THR A 36 17.60 -20.64 -14.31
N ASP A 37 16.72 -20.50 -15.31
CA ASP A 37 17.04 -19.89 -16.60
C ASP A 37 16.96 -18.35 -16.57
N LEU A 38 16.34 -17.80 -15.52
CA LEU A 38 16.28 -16.37 -15.28
C LEU A 38 17.49 -15.96 -14.42
N LYS A 39 18.35 -15.08 -14.94
CA LYS A 39 19.47 -14.52 -14.17
C LYS A 39 18.95 -13.54 -13.12
N VAL A 40 18.36 -14.05 -12.04
CA VAL A 40 17.85 -13.25 -10.92
C VAL A 40 19.02 -12.71 -10.09
N ASN A 41 19.16 -11.38 -10.05
CA ASN A 41 20.16 -10.74 -9.20
C ASN A 41 19.65 -10.61 -7.76
N ARG A 42 20.20 -11.44 -6.88
CA ARG A 42 19.87 -11.52 -5.45
C ARG A 42 20.04 -10.19 -4.70
N GLY A 43 21.02 -9.37 -5.09
CA GLY A 43 21.31 -8.10 -4.41
C GLY A 43 20.51 -6.90 -4.93
N ARG A 44 19.69 -7.07 -5.97
CA ARG A 44 19.05 -5.96 -6.69
C ARG A 44 17.53 -6.08 -6.66
N ILE A 45 16.95 -5.85 -5.50
CA ILE A 45 15.51 -5.99 -5.25
C ILE A 45 14.82 -4.63 -5.31
N LEU A 46 13.92 -4.46 -6.28
CA LEU A 46 12.98 -3.36 -6.36
C LEU A 46 11.70 -3.76 -5.62
N VAL A 47 11.17 -2.88 -4.77
CA VAL A 47 9.86 -3.11 -4.13
C VAL A 47 8.85 -2.14 -4.72
N VAL A 48 7.74 -2.69 -5.21
CA VAL A 48 6.64 -1.93 -5.80
C VAL A 48 5.37 -2.24 -5.03
N GLY A 49 4.60 -1.22 -4.71
CA GLY A 49 3.29 -1.38 -4.10
C GLY A 49 2.30 -0.33 -4.60
N ALA A 50 1.02 -0.66 -4.49
CA ALA A 50 -0.09 0.20 -4.84
C ALA A 50 -1.06 0.32 -3.67
N SER A 51 -1.64 1.51 -3.44
CA SER A 51 -2.59 1.76 -2.34
C SER A 51 -2.05 1.24 -0.98
N ALA A 52 -2.76 0.37 -0.27
CA ALA A 52 -2.29 -0.28 0.95
C ALA A 52 -0.96 -1.03 0.77
N GLY A 53 -0.74 -1.66 -0.40
CA GLY A 53 0.53 -2.31 -0.73
C GLY A 53 1.68 -1.31 -0.89
N ALA A 54 1.42 -0.07 -1.29
CA ALA A 54 2.42 1.00 -1.33
C ALA A 54 2.87 1.42 0.08
N GLN A 55 1.96 1.40 1.07
CA GLN A 55 2.34 1.62 2.46
C GLN A 55 3.31 0.54 2.96
N LEU A 56 3.01 -0.75 2.69
CA LEU A 56 3.92 -1.85 3.01
C LEU A 56 5.26 -1.74 2.26
N ALA A 57 5.22 -1.39 0.98
CA ALA A 57 6.42 -1.17 0.17
C ALA A 57 7.33 -0.09 0.76
N LEU A 58 6.76 1.04 1.17
CA LEU A 58 7.47 2.17 1.78
C LEU A 58 8.01 1.87 3.18
N LEU A 59 7.47 0.87 3.89
CA LEU A 59 8.03 0.41 5.17
C LEU A 59 9.19 -0.58 5.01
N THR A 60 9.39 -1.17 3.82
CA THR A 60 10.48 -2.15 3.63
C THR A 60 11.88 -1.67 4.02
N PRO A 61 12.28 -0.40 3.83
CA PRO A 61 13.60 0.07 4.27
C PRO A 61 13.79 0.03 5.79
N HIS A 62 12.71 0.02 6.57
CA HIS A 62 12.73 -0.12 8.03
C HIS A 62 12.62 -1.56 8.50
N LEU A 63 12.02 -2.43 7.67
CA LEU A 63 11.79 -3.84 8.00
C LEU A 63 12.97 -4.73 7.59
N TRP A 64 13.65 -4.37 6.50
CA TRP A 64 14.70 -5.20 5.91
C TRP A 64 16.08 -4.76 6.39
N LYS A 65 16.89 -5.74 6.81
CA LYS A 65 18.30 -5.50 7.15
C LYS A 65 19.10 -4.92 5.97
N ASP A 66 18.87 -5.46 4.77
CA ASP A 66 19.41 -4.94 3.53
C ASP A 66 18.25 -4.28 2.76
N PRO A 67 18.21 -2.93 2.68
CA PRO A 67 17.10 -2.23 2.04
C PRO A 67 17.01 -2.58 0.54
N PRO A 68 15.84 -2.41 -0.08
CA PRO A 68 15.71 -2.55 -1.52
C PRO A 68 16.56 -1.52 -2.26
N ILE A 69 16.85 -1.75 -3.53
CA ILE A 69 17.63 -0.79 -4.34
C ILE A 69 16.83 0.45 -4.74
N ALA A 70 15.50 0.35 -4.69
CA ALA A 70 14.55 1.43 -4.87
C ALA A 70 13.17 0.97 -4.36
N VAL A 71 12.32 1.94 -4.02
CA VAL A 71 10.91 1.71 -3.69
C VAL A 71 10.02 2.52 -4.63
N VAL A 72 8.95 1.89 -5.11
CA VAL A 72 7.94 2.52 -5.94
C VAL A 72 6.60 2.46 -5.20
N SER A 73 6.02 3.63 -4.98
CA SER A 73 4.71 3.80 -4.36
C SER A 73 3.71 4.33 -5.38
N LEU A 74 2.65 3.58 -5.65
CA LEU A 74 1.53 4.01 -6.48
C LEU A 74 0.36 4.40 -5.58
N TYR A 75 0.03 5.70 -5.54
CA TYR A 75 -1.12 6.29 -4.83
C TYR A 75 -1.33 5.76 -3.39
N GLY A 76 -0.24 5.42 -2.70
CA GLY A 76 -0.30 4.84 -1.35
C GLY A 76 -0.24 5.86 -0.23
N PRO A 77 -0.83 5.57 0.94
CA PRO A 77 -0.73 6.43 2.10
C PRO A 77 0.69 6.42 2.67
N THR A 78 1.22 7.61 2.91
CA THR A 78 2.57 7.81 3.48
C THR A 78 2.51 8.30 4.94
N ASN A 79 1.35 8.78 5.37
CA ASN A 79 1.09 9.20 6.75
C ASN A 79 -0.32 8.76 7.15
N MET A 80 -0.41 7.83 8.10
CA MET A 80 -1.67 7.22 8.53
C MET A 80 -2.55 8.14 9.39
N HIS A 81 -2.00 9.24 9.92
CA HIS A 81 -2.79 10.31 10.54
C HIS A 81 -3.60 11.11 9.52
N GLY A 82 -3.11 11.18 8.27
CA GLY A 82 -3.66 12.01 7.19
C GLY A 82 -4.58 11.26 6.23
N VAL A 83 -4.88 10.00 6.51
CA VAL A 83 -5.77 9.13 5.73
C VAL A 83 -7.22 9.50 6.07
N VAL A 84 -7.58 10.75 5.78
CA VAL A 84 -8.93 11.27 5.97
C VAL A 84 -9.71 10.98 4.70
N SER A 85 -10.88 10.35 4.83
CA SER A 85 -11.77 10.16 3.70
C SER A 85 -12.18 11.50 3.13
N LEU A 86 -12.04 11.67 1.83
CA LEU A 86 -12.71 12.74 1.11
C LEU A 86 -14.21 12.42 1.14
N GLY A 87 -15.01 13.28 1.78
CA GLY A 87 -16.47 13.08 1.89
C GLY A 87 -17.21 12.99 0.55
N SER A 88 -16.51 13.24 -0.56
CA SER A 88 -16.97 13.16 -1.96
C SER A 88 -16.40 11.97 -2.74
N SER A 89 -15.89 10.93 -2.06
CA SER A 89 -15.37 9.72 -2.72
C SER A 89 -16.39 9.07 -3.64
N ARG A 90 -15.97 8.42 -4.75
CA ARG A 90 -16.86 7.52 -5.52
C ARG A 90 -17.49 6.44 -4.64
N LEU A 91 -16.82 6.05 -3.56
CA LEU A 91 -17.35 5.08 -2.61
C LEU A 91 -18.59 5.59 -1.87
N SER A 92 -18.82 6.90 -1.82
CA SER A 92 -20.02 7.50 -1.18
C SER A 92 -21.29 7.34 -2.01
N GLN A 93 -21.18 7.03 -3.32
CA GLN A 93 -22.34 6.87 -4.21
C GLN A 93 -23.15 5.62 -3.91
N TYR A 94 -22.52 4.60 -3.33
CA TYR A 94 -23.16 3.33 -3.01
C TYR A 94 -23.86 3.42 -1.65
N PRO A 95 -25.00 2.72 -1.48
CA PRO A 95 -25.78 2.79 -0.25
C PRO A 95 -24.92 2.46 0.98
N ARG A 96 -25.17 3.20 2.07
CA ARG A 96 -24.65 2.83 3.39
C ARG A 96 -25.41 1.58 3.82
N MET A 97 -24.67 0.50 4.05
CA MET A 97 -25.22 -0.75 4.54
C MET A 97 -24.77 -0.98 5.98
N GLU A 98 -25.58 -1.71 6.73
CA GLU A 98 -25.14 -2.27 8.00
C GLU A 98 -24.00 -3.26 7.74
N VAL A 99 -22.82 -2.97 8.29
CA VAL A 99 -21.65 -3.84 8.11
C VAL A 99 -21.74 -5.02 9.08
N ARG A 100 -22.02 -6.20 8.53
CA ARG A 100 -21.96 -7.47 9.24
C ARG A 100 -20.52 -7.96 9.34
N LEU A 101 -19.81 -7.50 10.37
CA LEU A 101 -18.38 -7.81 10.59
C LEU A 101 -18.10 -9.31 10.69
N ASP A 102 -19.03 -10.06 11.26
CA ASP A 102 -18.99 -11.53 11.32
C ASP A 102 -18.92 -12.14 9.91
N GLN A 103 -19.68 -11.60 8.96
CA GLN A 103 -19.69 -12.06 7.57
C GLN A 103 -18.53 -11.50 6.74
N ALA A 104 -17.98 -10.34 7.13
CA ALA A 104 -16.87 -9.70 6.42
C ALA A 104 -15.50 -10.31 6.73
N THR A 105 -15.41 -11.15 7.77
CA THR A 105 -14.14 -11.66 8.31
C THR A 105 -14.09 -13.17 8.49
N ASN A 106 -15.24 -13.84 8.54
CA ASN A 106 -15.31 -15.28 8.65
C ASN A 106 -15.23 -15.93 7.27
N PHE A 107 -14.02 -16.11 6.76
CA PHE A 107 -13.78 -16.95 5.61
C PHE A 107 -13.49 -18.38 6.08
N GLY A 108 -14.38 -19.33 5.76
CA GLY A 108 -14.10 -20.75 5.99
C GLY A 108 -12.83 -21.20 5.25
N GLU A 109 -12.66 -20.70 4.03
CA GLU A 109 -11.42 -20.76 3.24
C GLU A 109 -11.15 -19.35 2.69
N PRO A 110 -10.17 -18.62 3.24
CA PRO A 110 -9.82 -17.29 2.73
C PRO A 110 -9.40 -17.33 1.27
N PRO A 111 -9.97 -16.49 0.39
CA PRO A 111 -9.57 -16.45 -1.01
C PRO A 111 -8.12 -15.92 -1.12
N THR A 112 -7.27 -16.61 -1.87
CA THR A 112 -5.90 -16.17 -2.21
C THR A 112 -5.87 -15.18 -3.38
N TYR A 113 -7.04 -14.92 -3.97
CA TYR A 113 -7.24 -13.94 -5.04
C TYR A 113 -8.67 -13.41 -4.99
N ILE A 114 -8.81 -12.09 -5.13
CA ILE A 114 -10.10 -11.42 -5.26
C ILE A 114 -10.05 -10.65 -6.58
N GLU A 115 -10.99 -10.93 -7.47
CA GLU A 115 -11.13 -10.19 -8.73
C GLU A 115 -11.44 -8.72 -8.45
N PRO A 116 -10.92 -7.80 -9.27
CA PRO A 116 -11.36 -6.41 -9.24
C PRO A 116 -12.89 -6.31 -9.34
N PRO A 117 -13.52 -5.38 -8.60
CA PRO A 117 -14.95 -5.15 -8.75
C PRO A 117 -15.26 -4.59 -10.14
N GLU A 118 -16.25 -5.17 -10.82
CA GLU A 118 -16.70 -4.76 -12.17
C GLU A 118 -18.10 -4.14 -12.14
N LYS A 119 -18.94 -4.55 -11.18
CA LYS A 119 -20.33 -4.12 -11.06
C LYS A 119 -20.64 -3.64 -9.64
N GLU A 120 -21.75 -2.92 -9.50
CA GLU A 120 -22.16 -2.33 -8.22
C GLU A 120 -22.29 -3.38 -7.11
N GLU A 121 -22.79 -4.58 -7.44
CA GLU A 121 -23.00 -5.66 -6.48
C GLU A 121 -21.70 -6.14 -5.81
N ASP A 122 -20.56 -6.00 -6.49
CA ASP A 122 -19.26 -6.40 -5.94
C ASP A 122 -18.86 -5.51 -4.75
N PHE A 123 -19.28 -4.23 -4.79
CA PHE A 123 -19.11 -3.27 -3.70
C PHE A 123 -20.09 -3.48 -2.54
N LEU A 124 -21.08 -4.36 -2.70
CA LEU A 124 -22.08 -4.71 -1.71
C LEU A 124 -21.78 -6.03 -0.98
N THR A 125 -20.68 -6.71 -1.30
CA THR A 125 -20.25 -7.86 -0.50
C THR A 125 -19.91 -7.40 0.94
N PRO A 126 -20.10 -8.26 1.97
CA PRO A 126 -19.79 -7.88 3.35
C PRO A 126 -18.36 -7.35 3.53
N ARG A 127 -17.38 -7.96 2.84
CA ARG A 127 -15.97 -7.52 2.86
C ARG A 127 -15.79 -6.15 2.22
N ALA A 128 -16.33 -5.92 1.03
CA ALA A 128 -16.22 -4.62 0.36
C ALA A 128 -16.95 -3.52 1.16
N ALA A 129 -18.12 -3.82 1.71
CA ALA A 129 -18.87 -2.90 2.58
C ALA A 129 -18.08 -2.54 3.84
N MET A 130 -17.41 -3.51 4.47
CA MET A 130 -16.52 -3.26 5.61
C MET A 130 -15.36 -2.33 5.23
N THR A 131 -14.65 -2.60 4.13
CA THR A 131 -13.55 -1.74 3.67
C THR A 131 -14.03 -0.33 3.34
N ARG A 132 -15.17 -0.19 2.66
CA ARG A 132 -15.78 1.11 2.36
C ARG A 132 -16.12 1.89 3.63
N PHE A 133 -16.77 1.25 4.59
CA PHE A 133 -17.09 1.87 5.88
C PHE A 133 -15.84 2.31 6.62
N MET A 134 -14.81 1.45 6.66
CA MET A 134 -13.53 1.74 7.29
C MET A 134 -12.86 2.99 6.67
N ILE A 135 -12.89 3.11 5.35
CA ILE A 135 -12.38 4.30 4.66
C ILE A 135 -13.22 5.52 5.01
N MET A 136 -14.54 5.46 4.77
CA MET A 136 -15.46 6.60 4.92
C MET A 136 -15.48 7.17 6.34
N GLU A 137 -15.37 6.32 7.35
CA GLU A 137 -15.37 6.72 8.76
C GLU A 137 -13.95 6.93 9.31
N SER A 138 -12.93 6.95 8.44
CA SER A 138 -11.52 7.17 8.78
C SER A 138 -10.98 6.19 9.84
N LEU A 139 -11.44 4.94 9.78
CA LEU A 139 -11.10 3.89 10.75
C LEU A 139 -9.85 3.09 10.36
N VAL A 140 -9.27 3.32 9.18
CA VAL A 140 -8.15 2.56 8.61
C VAL A 140 -6.99 2.34 9.61
N PRO A 141 -6.35 3.38 10.20
CA PRO A 141 -5.23 3.15 11.12
C PRO A 141 -5.62 2.33 12.35
N TYR A 142 -6.83 2.54 12.87
CA TYR A 142 -7.32 1.85 14.06
C TYR A 142 -7.54 0.36 13.79
N VAL A 143 -8.13 0.02 12.64
CA VAL A 143 -8.35 -1.37 12.23
C VAL A 143 -7.02 -2.07 11.92
N LEU A 144 -6.05 -1.39 11.31
CA LEU A 144 -4.72 -1.98 11.11
C LEU A 144 -4.05 -2.32 12.47
N ILE A 145 -4.12 -1.41 13.43
CA ILE A 145 -3.41 -1.54 14.71
C ILE A 145 -4.11 -2.49 15.69
N ARG A 146 -5.45 -2.51 15.71
CA ARG A 146 -6.24 -3.28 16.69
C ARG A 146 -7.02 -4.45 16.09
N GLY A 147 -7.08 -4.57 14.77
CA GLY A 147 -8.00 -5.50 14.11
C GLY A 147 -9.46 -5.16 14.43
N LEU A 148 -10.27 -6.20 14.58
CA LEU A 148 -11.67 -6.10 15.02
C LEU A 148 -11.89 -6.87 16.34
N PRO A 149 -11.64 -6.26 17.51
CA PRO A 149 -11.76 -6.95 18.79
C PRO A 149 -13.20 -7.42 19.02
N ASN A 150 -13.38 -8.72 19.22
CA ASN A 150 -14.69 -9.37 19.38
C ASN A 150 -15.68 -9.05 18.25
N CYS A 151 -15.19 -8.94 17.01
CA CYS A 151 -15.99 -8.54 15.84
C CYS A 151 -16.64 -7.14 16.00
N ASN A 152 -15.98 -6.21 16.68
CA ASN A 152 -16.42 -4.82 16.80
C ASN A 152 -15.39 -3.86 16.19
N TRP A 153 -15.88 -2.67 15.80
CA TRP A 153 -15.01 -1.58 15.39
C TRP A 153 -14.12 -1.10 16.55
N PRO A 154 -12.82 -0.87 16.30
CA PRO A 154 -11.93 -0.33 17.33
C PRO A 154 -12.34 1.10 17.70
N GLN A 155 -12.20 1.45 18.97
CA GLN A 155 -12.44 2.81 19.46
C GLN A 155 -11.22 3.69 19.15
N ALA A 156 -11.44 4.93 18.74
CA ALA A 156 -10.33 5.85 18.44
C ALA A 156 -9.36 6.03 19.64
N SER A 157 -9.91 6.06 20.86
CA SER A 157 -9.14 6.16 22.11
C SER A 157 -8.29 4.92 22.43
N SER A 158 -8.45 3.82 21.68
CA SER A 158 -7.71 2.58 21.92
C SER A 158 -6.34 2.54 21.23
N VAL A 159 -6.00 3.54 20.42
CA VAL A 159 -4.75 3.62 19.66
C VAL A 159 -4.06 4.96 19.93
N SER A 160 -2.77 4.93 20.24
CA SER A 160 -1.99 6.15 20.47
C SER A 160 -1.39 6.71 19.17
N ASP A 161 -1.01 7.98 19.19
CA ASP A 161 -0.35 8.63 18.05
C ASP A 161 0.98 7.94 17.71
N GLU A 162 1.71 7.44 18.71
CA GLU A 162 2.95 6.69 18.52
C GLU A 162 2.74 5.38 17.76
N GLU A 163 1.60 4.72 17.96
CA GLU A 163 1.25 3.50 17.24
C GLU A 163 0.88 3.80 15.78
N ILE A 164 0.17 4.90 15.52
CA ILE A 164 -0.12 5.37 14.16
C ILE A 164 1.18 5.81 13.45
N ASP A 165 2.08 6.48 14.16
CA ASP A 165 3.42 6.82 13.68
C ASP A 165 4.21 5.58 13.26
N ALA A 166 4.12 4.49 14.03
CA ALA A 166 4.87 3.26 13.79
C ALA A 166 4.47 2.54 12.50
N ILE A 167 3.27 2.80 11.98
CA ILE A 167 2.78 2.27 10.70
C ILE A 167 2.75 3.31 9.58
N SER A 168 3.28 4.51 9.83
CA SER A 168 3.30 5.63 8.88
C SER A 168 4.69 5.79 8.26
N PRO A 169 4.87 5.51 6.95
CA PRO A 169 6.17 5.63 6.29
C PRO A 169 6.90 6.96 6.54
N LEU A 170 6.16 8.07 6.57
CA LEU A 170 6.68 9.40 6.86
C LEU A 170 7.32 9.48 8.25
N HIS A 171 6.65 8.98 9.27
CA HIS A 171 7.11 9.04 10.66
C HIS A 171 8.24 8.03 10.91
N CYS A 172 8.13 6.82 10.35
CA CYS A 172 9.21 5.85 10.34
C CYS A 172 10.47 6.44 9.72
N PHE A 173 10.37 7.04 8.53
CA PHE A 173 11.52 7.64 7.86
C PHE A 173 12.08 8.83 8.65
N GLN A 174 11.23 9.71 9.19
CA GLN A 174 11.66 10.84 9.99
C GLN A 174 12.48 10.43 11.21
N LYS A 175 12.15 9.31 11.86
CA LYS A 175 12.85 8.78 13.05
C LYS A 175 14.11 7.97 12.69
N SER A 176 14.26 7.52 11.44
CA SER A 176 15.40 6.71 11.01
C SER A 176 16.64 7.57 10.71
N TYR A 177 17.82 7.09 11.09
CA TYR A 177 19.12 7.69 10.73
C TYR A 177 19.81 6.98 9.56
N GLU A 178 19.19 5.92 9.05
CA GLU A 178 19.79 5.08 8.02
C GLU A 178 19.65 5.70 6.63
N LYS A 179 20.51 5.25 5.69
CA LYS A 179 20.37 5.62 4.29
C LYS A 179 19.09 5.00 3.75
N HIS A 180 18.23 5.84 3.20
CA HIS A 180 16.99 5.40 2.55
C HIS A 180 17.26 5.12 1.07
N PRO A 181 16.67 4.07 0.48
CA PRO A 181 16.78 3.83 -0.95
C PRO A 181 16.06 4.91 -1.75
N PRO A 182 16.39 5.05 -3.05
CA PRO A 182 15.65 5.90 -3.95
C PRO A 182 14.14 5.60 -3.93
N VAL A 183 13.31 6.64 -4.02
CA VAL A 183 11.85 6.50 -3.97
C VAL A 183 11.18 7.17 -5.18
N TYR A 184 10.33 6.43 -5.88
CA TYR A 184 9.41 6.97 -6.86
C TYR A 184 7.98 6.97 -6.30
N GLN A 185 7.30 8.11 -6.38
CA GLN A 185 5.89 8.23 -6.01
C GLN A 185 5.06 8.60 -7.23
N LEU A 186 4.09 7.75 -7.59
CA LEU A 186 3.00 8.13 -8.47
C LEU A 186 1.84 8.60 -7.60
N VAL A 187 1.38 9.82 -7.82
CA VAL A 187 0.27 10.43 -7.08
C VAL A 187 -0.88 10.67 -8.03
N ALA A 188 -2.06 10.15 -7.71
CA ALA A 188 -3.27 10.36 -8.49
C ALA A 188 -3.86 11.74 -8.13
N ALA A 189 -3.79 12.74 -9.03
CA ALA A 189 -4.18 14.11 -8.68
C ALA A 189 -5.65 14.24 -8.25
N ALA A 190 -6.53 13.40 -8.82
CA ALA A 190 -7.94 13.32 -8.49
C ALA A 190 -8.26 12.12 -7.58
N ASP A 191 -7.30 11.66 -6.77
CA ASP A 191 -7.52 10.65 -5.74
C ASP A 191 -8.75 11.01 -4.90
N ASP A 192 -9.73 10.11 -4.92
CA ASP A 192 -11.03 10.29 -4.29
C ASP A 192 -11.15 9.46 -3.01
N ILE A 193 -10.03 8.94 -2.51
CA ILE A 193 -9.94 8.14 -1.28
C ILE A 193 -9.06 8.88 -0.25
N PHE A 194 -7.88 9.34 -0.66
CA PHE A 194 -6.91 10.00 0.21
C PHE A 194 -6.54 11.40 -0.30
N HIS A 195 -6.33 12.33 0.63
CA HIS A 195 -5.82 13.64 0.26
C HIS A 195 -4.30 13.60 0.00
N ASN A 196 -3.89 13.88 -1.23
CA ASN A 196 -2.50 13.78 -1.72
C ASN A 196 -1.42 14.55 -0.93
N SER A 197 -1.81 15.47 -0.03
CA SER A 197 -0.88 16.19 0.83
C SER A 197 0.06 15.30 1.64
N HIS A 198 -0.33 14.07 1.99
CA HIS A 198 0.57 13.15 2.69
C HIS A 198 1.76 12.76 1.80
N GLY A 199 1.51 12.51 0.50
CA GLY A 199 2.55 12.15 -0.48
C GLY A 199 3.52 13.29 -0.72
N VAL A 200 3.01 14.51 -0.85
CA VAL A 200 3.82 15.74 -0.98
C VAL A 200 4.71 15.93 0.25
N LYS A 201 4.15 15.87 1.47
CA LYS A 201 4.93 16.01 2.71
C LYS A 201 6.03 14.96 2.83
N PHE A 202 5.77 13.74 2.37
CA PHE A 202 6.77 12.67 2.37
C PHE A 202 7.86 12.91 1.33
N HIS A 203 7.49 13.36 0.12
CA HIS A 203 8.44 13.78 -0.92
C HIS A 203 9.37 14.89 -0.42
N ASP A 204 8.81 15.95 0.16
CA ASP A 204 9.58 17.08 0.71
C ASP A 204 10.55 16.62 1.82
N LEU A 205 10.18 15.59 2.60
CA LEU A 205 11.07 15.01 3.60
C LEU A 205 12.22 14.22 2.96
N LEU A 206 11.95 13.43 1.92
CA LEU A 206 12.96 12.71 1.15
C LEU A 206 13.98 13.68 0.52
N GLU A 207 13.50 14.73 -0.16
CA GLU A 207 14.35 15.75 -0.76
C GLU A 207 15.22 16.48 0.27
N ARG A 208 14.61 16.94 1.38
CA ARG A 208 15.35 17.62 2.46
C ARG A 208 16.43 16.75 3.08
N ARG A 209 16.26 15.42 3.06
CA ARG A 209 17.25 14.46 3.56
C ARG A 209 18.21 13.94 2.48
N GLY A 210 18.16 14.50 1.28
CA GLY A 210 19.06 14.16 0.17
C GLY A 210 18.82 12.77 -0.41
N VAL A 211 17.63 12.20 -0.25
CA VAL A 211 17.26 10.92 -0.86
C VAL A 211 16.93 11.17 -2.33
N LYS A 212 17.51 10.38 -3.24
CA LYS A 212 17.14 10.41 -4.67
C LYS A 212 15.67 10.03 -4.79
N CYS A 213 14.82 10.96 -5.20
CA CYS A 213 13.40 10.69 -5.30
C CYS A 213 12.77 11.40 -6.49
N ALA A 214 11.60 10.92 -6.90
CA ALA A 214 10.74 11.57 -7.87
C ALA A 214 9.29 11.44 -7.43
N MET A 215 8.49 12.44 -7.78
CA MET A 215 7.05 12.44 -7.61
C MET A 215 6.40 12.79 -8.93
N HIS A 216 5.63 11.88 -9.49
CA HIS A 216 4.84 12.08 -10.69
C HIS A 216 3.38 12.22 -10.29
N ILE A 217 2.87 13.45 -10.33
CA ILE A 217 1.45 13.74 -10.11
C ILE A 217 0.74 13.61 -11.45
N VAL A 218 -0.14 12.63 -11.57
CA VAL A 218 -0.87 12.35 -12.80
C VAL A 218 -2.24 13.03 -12.74
N PRO A 219 -2.57 13.94 -13.67
CA PRO A 219 -3.86 14.63 -13.68
C PRO A 219 -5.01 13.66 -14.00
N ASP A 220 -6.21 14.00 -13.52
CA ASP A 220 -7.48 13.37 -13.88
C ASP A 220 -7.65 11.87 -13.57
N ILE A 221 -6.65 11.20 -12.99
CA ILE A 221 -6.77 9.84 -12.47
C ILE A 221 -7.18 9.86 -11.00
N LYS A 222 -8.07 8.94 -10.62
CA LYS A 222 -8.49 8.69 -9.24
C LYS A 222 -7.69 7.53 -8.65
N HIS A 223 -8.02 7.19 -7.40
CA HIS A 223 -7.34 6.13 -6.67
C HIS A 223 -7.46 4.79 -7.39
N ALA A 224 -6.34 4.11 -7.64
CA ALA A 224 -6.31 2.77 -8.24
C ALA A 224 -7.03 2.65 -9.59
N ASP A 225 -7.12 3.73 -10.37
CA ASP A 225 -7.76 3.72 -11.69
C ASP A 225 -7.04 2.81 -12.71
N ASP A 226 -5.78 2.46 -12.45
CA ASP A 226 -4.98 1.54 -13.27
C ASP A 226 -5.50 0.09 -13.27
N ILE A 227 -6.33 -0.30 -12.31
CA ILE A 227 -6.83 -1.68 -12.19
C ILE A 227 -7.61 -2.12 -13.44
N TRP A 228 -8.30 -1.20 -14.11
CA TRP A 228 -9.13 -1.48 -15.29
C TRP A 228 -8.45 -1.06 -16.60
N GLU A 229 -7.22 -0.56 -16.53
CA GLU A 229 -6.50 -0.11 -17.71
C GLU A 229 -6.04 -1.30 -18.57
N LYS A 230 -6.01 -1.07 -19.88
CA LYS A 230 -5.56 -2.09 -20.82
C LYS A 230 -4.04 -2.22 -20.73
N ILE A 231 -3.55 -3.44 -20.53
CA ILE A 231 -2.12 -3.76 -20.64
C ILE A 231 -1.59 -3.35 -22.02
N GLY A 232 -0.50 -2.58 -22.01
CA GLY A 232 0.12 -1.96 -23.19
C GLY A 232 -0.64 -0.74 -23.72
N GLY A 233 -1.67 -0.27 -23.03
CA GLY A 233 -2.46 0.91 -23.36
C GLY A 233 -1.78 2.22 -22.96
N ASP A 234 -2.56 3.30 -22.96
CA ASP A 234 -2.05 4.66 -22.72
C ASP A 234 -1.48 4.84 -21.32
N PHE A 235 -2.07 4.21 -20.30
CA PHE A 235 -1.55 4.25 -18.93
C PHE A 235 -0.15 3.64 -18.86
N ASP A 236 0.06 2.47 -19.46
CA ASP A 236 1.36 1.82 -19.49
C ASP A 236 2.40 2.65 -20.24
N GLN A 237 2.03 3.17 -21.41
CA GLN A 237 2.95 3.89 -22.30
C GLN A 237 3.34 5.26 -21.77
N ASN A 238 2.43 5.97 -21.11
CA ASN A 238 2.66 7.36 -20.71
C ASN A 238 2.93 7.54 -19.21
N ILE A 239 2.54 6.58 -18.37
CA ILE A 239 2.67 6.70 -16.91
C ILE A 239 3.66 5.65 -16.37
N ILE A 240 3.45 4.38 -16.66
CA ILE A 240 4.34 3.30 -16.18
C ILE A 240 5.71 3.37 -16.87
N ALA A 241 5.79 3.71 -18.15
CA ALA A 241 7.06 3.84 -18.86
C ALA A 241 7.99 4.88 -18.22
N LEU A 242 7.45 6.01 -17.75
CA LEU A 242 8.22 7.06 -17.06
C LEU A 242 8.78 6.57 -15.71
N LEU A 243 7.96 5.83 -14.97
CA LEU A 243 8.39 5.16 -13.74
C LEU A 243 9.51 4.17 -14.02
N VAL A 244 9.36 3.31 -15.03
CA VAL A 244 10.37 2.31 -15.40
C VAL A 244 11.67 3.00 -15.81
N GLN A 245 11.59 4.04 -16.63
CA GLN A 245 12.75 4.83 -17.04
C GLN A 245 13.46 5.41 -15.81
N TRP A 246 12.72 6.06 -14.91
CA TRP A 246 13.30 6.61 -13.69
C TRP A 246 13.95 5.53 -12.84
N VAL A 247 13.31 4.37 -12.66
CA VAL A 247 13.86 3.27 -11.87
C VAL A 247 15.17 2.80 -12.48
N VAL A 248 15.23 2.60 -13.80
CA VAL A 248 16.47 2.20 -14.50
C VAL A 248 17.58 3.22 -14.27
N GLU A 249 17.31 4.51 -14.40
CA GLU A 249 18.26 5.59 -14.12
C GLU A 249 18.60 5.76 -12.63
N ALA A 250 17.70 5.35 -11.74
CA ALA A 250 17.87 5.40 -10.30
C ALA A 250 18.86 4.35 -9.81
N ILE A 251 18.84 3.18 -10.44
CA ILE A 251 19.59 2.00 -10.02
C ILE A 251 20.80 1.66 -10.90
N ALA A 252 20.94 2.31 -12.07
CA ALA A 252 22.10 2.15 -12.95
C ALA A 252 23.41 2.55 -12.23
#